data_AF-A0A830BUF5-F1
#
_entry.id   AF-A0A830BUF5-F1
#
_cell.length_a   1.000
_cell.length_b   1.000
_cell.length_c   1.000
_cell.angle_alpha   90.00
_cell.angle_beta   90.00
_cell.angle_gamma   90.00
#
_symmetry.space_group_name_H-M   'P 1'
#
loop_
_entity.id
_entity.type
_entity.pdbx_description
1 polymer ?
#
loop_
_entity_poly.entity_id
_entity_poly.type
_entity_poly.pdbx_seq_one_letter_code
_entity_poly.pdbx_strand_id
1 'polypeptide(L)'
;MEDFLDAANDNTNKNLETCGVLGAFLKDETFYVTTLIIPKQEATSNSCQALNEEEIHAIQNDESLIPIGWIHTHPSQSCFMSSIDLHTQYTYQVMVPEAVGIVMAPTDQSRKYGIFRLCDPDGMSILRECKERGFHPHREPASGKPIYEDCSNIIFNPNLRLQICDLR
;
A
#
# COMPACT_ATOMS: atom_id res chain seq x y z
N MET A 1 -5.34 9.69 -6.38
CA MET A 1 -5.16 9.88 -4.92
C MET A 1 -6.44 10.40 -4.30
N GLU A 2 -6.96 11.54 -4.77
CA GLU A 2 -8.26 12.08 -4.33
C GLU A 2 -9.39 11.06 -4.51
N ASP A 3 -9.46 10.38 -5.66
CA ASP A 3 -10.52 9.39 -5.90
C ASP A 3 -10.53 8.23 -4.87
N PHE A 4 -9.37 7.84 -4.34
CA PHE A 4 -9.28 6.84 -3.28
C PHE A 4 -9.77 7.39 -1.95
N LEU A 5 -9.41 8.64 -1.61
CA LEU A 5 -9.91 9.29 -0.39
C LEU A 5 -11.43 9.46 -0.44
N ASP A 6 -12.00 9.79 -1.59
CA ASP A 6 -13.44 9.87 -1.79
C ASP A 6 -14.11 8.51 -1.55
N ALA A 7 -13.54 7.43 -2.11
CA ALA A 7 -14.03 6.07 -1.89
C ALA A 7 -13.86 5.59 -0.44
N ALA A 8 -12.87 6.11 0.29
CA ALA A 8 -12.58 5.79 1.69
C ALA A 8 -13.26 6.76 2.68
N ASN A 9 -13.97 7.78 2.23
CA ASN A 9 -14.44 8.90 3.06
C ASN A 9 -15.33 8.45 4.22
N ASP A 10 -16.27 7.54 3.97
CA ASP A 10 -17.20 7.03 4.99
C ASP A 10 -16.49 6.33 6.15
N ASN A 11 -15.47 5.52 5.83
CA ASN A 11 -14.65 4.84 6.84
C ASN A 11 -13.72 5.83 7.55
N THR A 12 -13.10 6.74 6.79
CA THR A 12 -12.21 7.77 7.33
C THR A 12 -12.94 8.64 8.36
N ASN A 13 -14.19 9.04 8.09
CA ASN A 13 -15.01 9.81 9.04
C ASN A 13 -15.40 9.02 10.30
N LYS A 14 -15.40 7.69 10.23
CA LYS A 14 -15.62 6.79 11.38
C LYS A 14 -14.32 6.39 12.07
N ASN A 15 -13.18 6.98 11.67
CA ASN A 15 -11.85 6.61 12.13
C ASN A 15 -11.53 5.11 11.89
N LEU A 16 -11.90 4.62 10.71
CA LEU A 16 -11.59 3.28 10.22
C LEU A 16 -10.66 3.39 9.01
N GLU A 17 -9.63 2.57 8.97
CA GLU A 17 -8.77 2.47 7.79
C GLU A 17 -9.53 1.88 6.61
N THR A 18 -9.01 2.11 5.40
CA THR A 18 -9.48 1.47 4.18
C THR A 18 -8.26 1.17 3.33
N CYS A 19 -8.20 -0.01 2.71
CA CYS A 19 -7.16 -0.38 1.75
C CYS A 19 -7.72 -0.58 0.34
N GLY A 20 -6.82 -0.49 -0.64
CA GLY A 20 -7.01 -0.87 -2.03
C GLY A 20 -5.72 -1.43 -2.63
N VAL A 21 -5.87 -2.18 -3.71
CA VAL A 21 -4.77 -2.84 -4.44
C VAL A 21 -4.54 -2.11 -5.76
N LEU A 22 -3.28 -1.88 -6.10
CA LEU A 22 -2.86 -1.20 -7.32
C LEU A 22 -2.55 -2.22 -8.41
N GLY A 23 -3.34 -2.18 -9.49
CA GLY A 23 -3.13 -2.94 -10.72
C GLY A 23 -2.44 -2.10 -11.78
N ALA A 24 -1.41 -2.66 -12.41
CA ALA A 24 -0.66 -1.99 -13.47
C ALA A 24 -0.36 -2.92 -14.64
N PHE A 25 -0.16 -2.35 -15.83
CA PHE A 25 0.48 -3.06 -16.94
C PHE A 25 1.94 -2.60 -17.09
N LEU A 26 2.79 -3.48 -17.62
CA LEU A 26 4.19 -3.17 -17.93
C LEU A 26 4.33 -2.84 -19.42
N LYS A 27 4.94 -1.71 -19.73
CA LYS A 27 5.28 -1.32 -21.10
C LYS A 27 6.57 -0.52 -21.10
N ASP A 28 7.49 -0.86 -22.01
CA ASP A 28 8.77 -0.15 -22.18
C ASP A 28 9.50 0.03 -20.83
N GLU A 29 9.61 -1.07 -20.06
CA GLU A 29 10.24 -1.11 -18.73
C GLU A 29 9.59 -0.20 -17.67
N THR A 30 8.39 0.31 -17.94
CA THR A 30 7.64 1.20 -17.06
C THR A 30 6.32 0.58 -16.65
N PHE A 31 6.04 0.55 -15.35
CA PHE A 31 4.72 0.16 -14.83
C PHE A 31 3.75 1.34 -14.90
N TYR A 32 2.58 1.10 -15.49
CA TYR A 32 1.50 2.08 -15.58
C TYR A 32 0.35 1.63 -14.69
N VAL A 33 0.19 2.30 -13.55
CA VAL A 33 -0.92 2.05 -12.62
C VAL A 33 -2.23 2.58 -13.23
N THR A 34 -3.11 1.68 -13.63
CA THR A 34 -4.38 2.03 -14.29
C THR A 34 -5.61 1.56 -13.55
N THR A 35 -5.45 0.66 -12.58
CA THR A 35 -6.59 0.07 -11.88
C THR A 35 -6.36 0.15 -10.38
N LEU A 36 -7.35 0.64 -9.65
CA LEU A 36 -7.43 0.60 -8.20
C LEU A 36 -8.59 -0.31 -7.81
N ILE A 37 -8.28 -1.41 -7.14
CA ILE A 37 -9.28 -2.37 -6.67
C ILE A 37 -9.51 -2.11 -5.19
N ILE A 38 -10.75 -1.80 -4.79
CA ILE A 38 -11.13 -1.68 -3.38
C ILE A 38 -11.82 -2.98 -2.99
N PRO A 39 -11.13 -3.89 -2.28
CA PRO A 39 -11.71 -5.17 -1.93
C PRO A 39 -12.74 -5.03 -0.81
N LYS A 40 -13.58 -6.06 -0.67
CA LYS A 40 -14.25 -6.33 0.62
C LYS A 40 -13.16 -6.42 1.68
N GLN A 41 -13.39 -5.85 2.85
CA GLN A 41 -12.35 -5.72 3.85
C GLN A 41 -12.92 -5.57 5.25
N GLU A 42 -12.16 -6.04 6.24
CA GLU A 42 -12.37 -5.71 7.66
C GLU A 42 -11.44 -4.58 8.06
N ALA A 43 -11.97 -3.56 8.73
CA ALA A 43 -11.23 -2.38 9.12
C ALA A 43 -11.33 -2.12 10.62
N THR A 44 -10.22 -1.69 11.20
CA THR A 44 -10.14 -1.09 12.53
C THR A 44 -9.59 0.32 12.40
N SER A 45 -9.36 1.02 13.51
CA SER A 45 -8.71 2.32 13.47
C SER A 45 -7.22 2.28 13.12
N ASN A 46 -6.58 1.10 13.14
CA ASN A 46 -5.13 0.94 12.97
C ASN A 46 -4.75 -0.23 12.04
N SER A 47 -5.73 -0.80 11.33
CA SER A 47 -5.48 -1.88 10.38
C SER A 47 -6.65 -2.03 9.41
N CYS A 48 -6.36 -2.49 8.21
CA CYS A 48 -7.35 -2.96 7.24
C CYS A 48 -6.86 -4.26 6.60
N GLN A 49 -7.76 -5.23 6.45
CA GLN A 49 -7.47 -6.54 5.87
C GLN A 49 -8.43 -6.81 4.72
N ALA A 50 -7.87 -7.02 3.53
CA ALA A 50 -8.63 -7.46 2.37
C ALA A 50 -9.22 -8.86 2.63
N LEU A 51 -10.47 -9.04 2.23
CA LEU A 51 -11.18 -10.30 2.19
C LEU A 51 -11.33 -10.74 0.74
N ASN A 52 -11.62 -12.04 0.55
CA ASN A 52 -11.95 -12.61 -0.76
C ASN A 52 -10.89 -12.30 -1.83
N GLU A 53 -9.62 -12.64 -1.56
CA GLU A 53 -8.49 -12.42 -2.48
C GLU A 53 -8.71 -13.03 -3.87
N GLU A 54 -9.56 -14.06 -3.99
CA GLU A 54 -9.96 -14.65 -5.27
C GLU A 54 -10.66 -13.64 -6.20
N GLU A 55 -11.48 -12.72 -5.67
CA GLU A 55 -12.16 -11.67 -6.48
C GLU A 55 -11.14 -10.63 -6.98
N ILE A 56 -10.14 -10.30 -6.16
CA ILE A 56 -9.04 -9.40 -6.54
C ILE A 56 -8.21 -10.05 -7.66
N HIS A 57 -7.85 -11.32 -7.48
CA HIS A 57 -7.09 -12.09 -8.45
C HIS A 57 -7.85 -12.27 -9.77
N ALA A 58 -9.18 -12.48 -9.73
CA ALA A 58 -9.99 -12.59 -10.93
C ALA A 58 -9.91 -11.32 -11.80
N ILE A 59 -10.06 -10.13 -11.21
CA ILE A 59 -9.91 -8.86 -11.93
C ILE A 59 -8.50 -8.70 -12.49
N GLN A 60 -7.48 -8.98 -11.68
CA GLN A 60 -6.09 -8.86 -12.12
C GLN A 60 -5.78 -9.79 -13.28
N ASN A 61 -6.26 -11.03 -13.23
CA ASN A 61 -6.05 -12.00 -14.29
C ASN A 61 -6.81 -11.63 -15.58
N ASP A 62 -8.08 -11.28 -15.46
CA ASP A 62 -8.93 -10.96 -16.62
C ASP A 62 -8.43 -9.72 -17.37
N GLU A 63 -7.91 -8.72 -16.64
CA GLU A 63 -7.33 -7.50 -17.22
C GLU A 63 -5.81 -7.60 -17.44
N SER A 64 -5.18 -8.74 -17.15
CA SER A 64 -3.72 -8.95 -17.24
C SER A 64 -2.89 -7.91 -16.47
N LEU A 65 -3.33 -7.56 -15.26
CA LEU A 65 -2.73 -6.58 -14.37
C LEU A 65 -1.73 -7.23 -13.40
N ILE A 66 -0.66 -6.49 -13.13
CA ILE A 66 0.38 -6.82 -12.15
C ILE A 66 0.04 -6.08 -10.84
N PRO A 67 0.04 -6.77 -9.68
CA PRO A 67 -0.19 -6.15 -8.36
C PRO A 67 1.04 -5.35 -7.90
N ILE A 68 1.20 -4.14 -8.43
CA ILE A 68 2.38 -3.29 -8.23
C ILE A 68 2.37 -2.53 -6.88
N GLY A 69 1.45 -2.87 -5.98
CA GLY A 69 1.40 -2.27 -4.67
C GLY A 69 -0.02 -2.13 -4.13
N TRP A 70 -0.13 -1.28 -3.12
CA TRP A 70 -1.35 -1.07 -2.36
C TRP A 70 -1.39 0.34 -1.79
N ILE A 71 -2.59 0.76 -1.41
CA ILE A 71 -2.86 2.08 -0.83
C ILE A 71 -3.79 1.90 0.37
N HIS A 72 -3.53 2.62 1.46
CA HIS A 72 -4.43 2.65 2.61
C HIS A 72 -4.53 4.02 3.27
N THR A 73 -5.54 4.20 4.12
CA THR A 73 -5.72 5.42 4.90
C THR A 73 -5.19 5.25 6.33
N HIS A 74 -4.59 6.33 6.85
CA HIS A 74 -4.41 6.61 8.27
C HIS A 74 -5.39 7.74 8.64
N PRO A 75 -6.61 7.44 9.11
CA PRO A 75 -7.64 8.46 9.30
C PRO A 75 -7.27 9.55 10.31
N SER A 76 -6.51 9.20 11.36
CA SER A 76 -6.13 10.13 12.44
C SER A 76 -4.62 10.16 12.73
N GLN A 77 -3.88 9.15 12.27
CA GLN A 77 -2.45 9.00 12.48
C GLN A 77 -1.65 9.84 11.47
N SER A 78 -0.37 10.05 11.79
CA SER A 78 0.58 10.67 10.85
C SER A 78 0.89 9.75 9.67
N CYS A 79 1.53 10.30 8.65
CA CYS A 79 1.96 9.55 7.48
C CYS A 79 3.27 8.78 7.76
N PHE A 80 3.17 7.47 8.02
CA PHE A 80 4.32 6.57 8.23
C PHE A 80 3.91 5.11 7.94
N MET A 81 4.87 4.19 7.84
CA MET A 81 4.60 2.75 7.75
C MET A 81 4.56 2.12 9.14
N SER A 82 3.41 1.58 9.54
CA SER A 82 3.22 0.82 10.78
C SER A 82 3.89 -0.56 10.71
N SER A 83 4.00 -1.25 11.85
CA SER A 83 4.53 -2.64 11.90
C SER A 83 3.73 -3.58 10.98
N ILE A 84 2.40 -3.44 10.96
CA ILE A 84 1.52 -4.22 10.08
C ILE A 84 1.80 -3.86 8.62
N ASP A 85 1.94 -2.57 8.31
CA ASP A 85 2.18 -2.09 6.94
C ASP A 85 3.51 -2.60 6.40
N LEU A 86 4.56 -2.67 7.24
CA LEU A 86 5.86 -3.21 6.87
C LEU A 86 5.77 -4.69 6.48
N HIS A 87 4.99 -5.49 7.22
CA HIS A 87 4.76 -6.89 6.91
C HIS A 87 3.92 -7.09 5.63
N THR A 88 2.90 -6.25 5.42
CA THR A 88 2.12 -6.25 4.17
C THR A 88 3.02 -5.89 2.99
N GLN A 89 3.77 -4.78 3.11
CA GLN A 89 4.68 -4.31 2.06
C GLN A 89 5.78 -5.33 1.75
N TYR A 90 6.32 -6.04 2.74
CA TYR A 90 7.26 -7.13 2.53
C TYR A 90 6.70 -8.19 1.58
N THR A 91 5.44 -8.60 1.78
CA THR A 91 4.79 -9.61 0.96
C THR A 91 4.67 -9.16 -0.49
N TYR A 92 4.25 -7.91 -0.72
CA TYR A 92 4.21 -7.31 -2.06
C TYR A 92 5.60 -7.23 -2.70
N GLN A 93 6.59 -6.74 -1.97
CA GLN A 93 7.94 -6.48 -2.51
C GLN A 93 8.75 -7.77 -2.74
N VAL A 94 8.39 -8.88 -2.09
CA VAL A 94 8.91 -10.22 -2.43
C VAL A 94 8.40 -10.68 -3.79
N MET A 95 7.13 -10.41 -4.11
CA MET A 95 6.53 -10.82 -5.39
C MET A 95 6.92 -9.89 -6.54
N VAL A 96 6.95 -8.58 -6.27
CA VAL A 96 7.26 -7.54 -7.24
C VAL A 96 8.24 -6.55 -6.61
N PRO A 97 9.54 -6.57 -6.97
CA PRO A 97 10.57 -5.73 -6.33
C PRO A 97 10.30 -4.21 -6.40
N GLU A 98 9.53 -3.77 -7.39
CA GLU A 98 9.09 -2.40 -7.60
C GLU A 98 7.81 -2.03 -6.84
N ALA A 99 7.22 -2.96 -6.08
CA ALA A 99 5.96 -2.71 -5.38
C ALA A 99 6.06 -1.57 -4.37
N VAL A 100 4.99 -0.78 -4.25
CA VAL A 100 4.90 0.36 -3.33
C VAL A 100 3.72 0.26 -2.36
N GLY A 101 3.92 0.80 -1.16
CA GLY A 101 2.86 1.02 -0.18
C GLY A 101 2.56 2.51 -0.09
N ILE A 102 1.31 2.90 -0.30
CA ILE A 102 0.88 4.30 -0.26
C ILE A 102 0.05 4.54 0.99
N VAL A 103 0.50 5.45 1.85
CA VAL A 103 -0.23 5.87 3.05
C VAL A 103 -0.90 7.20 2.77
N MET A 104 -2.22 7.28 2.94
CA MET A 104 -3.00 8.50 2.87
C MET A 104 -3.35 8.97 4.28
N ALA A 105 -2.78 10.10 4.72
CA ALA A 105 -2.97 10.66 6.07
C ALA A 105 -3.70 12.02 6.01
N PRO A 106 -5.03 12.03 5.81
CA PRO A 106 -5.79 13.26 5.56
C PRO A 106 -5.72 14.29 6.69
N THR A 107 -5.54 13.87 7.94
CA THR A 107 -5.46 14.75 9.12
C THR A 107 -4.04 15.25 9.42
N ASP A 108 -3.00 14.59 8.90
CA ASP A 108 -1.61 15.00 9.09
C ASP A 108 -1.37 16.36 8.41
N GLN A 109 -1.00 17.38 9.18
CA GLN A 109 -0.76 18.73 8.65
C GLN A 109 0.60 18.86 7.96
N SER A 110 1.55 17.98 8.26
CA SER A 110 2.89 18.01 7.71
C SER A 110 2.99 17.24 6.40
N ARG A 111 2.29 16.10 6.30
CA ARG A 111 2.44 15.17 5.18
C ARG A 111 1.13 14.42 4.92
N LYS A 112 0.38 14.86 3.92
CA LYS A 112 -0.94 14.29 3.57
C LYS A 112 -0.90 12.89 2.98
N TYR A 113 0.24 12.50 2.40
CA TYR A 113 0.46 11.16 1.91
C TYR A 113 1.95 10.84 1.79
N GLY A 114 2.25 9.55 1.66
CA GLY A 114 3.59 9.04 1.44
C GLY A 114 3.54 7.79 0.58
N ILE A 115 4.57 7.62 -0.24
CA ILE A 115 4.75 6.45 -1.10
C ILE A 115 6.04 5.81 -0.65
N PHE A 116 5.95 4.59 -0.13
CA PHE A 116 7.03 3.93 0.58
C PHE A 116 7.38 2.59 -0.07
N ARG A 117 8.60 2.17 0.19
CA ARG A 117 9.09 0.81 -0.08
C ARG A 117 10.00 0.37 1.06
N LEU A 118 10.17 -0.94 1.24
CA LEU A 118 11.19 -1.44 2.16
C LEU A 118 12.58 -1.22 1.56
N CYS A 119 13.53 -0.85 2.42
CA CYS A 119 14.92 -0.81 2.04
C CYS A 119 15.40 -2.23 1.69
N ASP A 120 16.09 -2.38 0.57
CA ASP A 120 16.63 -3.65 0.09
C ASP A 120 18.17 -3.58 0.04
N PRO A 121 18.92 -4.48 0.70
CA PRO A 121 18.45 -5.72 1.34
C PRO A 121 18.04 -5.60 2.80
N ASP A 122 18.43 -4.55 3.50
CA ASP A 122 18.41 -4.53 4.97
C ASP A 122 17.01 -4.65 5.57
N GLY A 123 16.06 -3.83 5.11
CA GLY A 123 14.68 -3.85 5.58
C GLY A 123 13.98 -5.16 5.22
N MET A 124 14.13 -5.59 3.96
CA MET A 124 13.62 -6.89 3.49
C MET A 124 14.13 -8.06 4.34
N SER A 125 15.41 -8.07 4.72
CA SER A 125 15.99 -9.14 5.55
C SER A 125 15.42 -9.15 6.96
N ILE A 126 15.19 -7.98 7.57
CA ILE A 126 14.60 -7.87 8.91
C ILE A 126 13.18 -8.45 8.91
N LEU A 127 12.35 -8.07 7.93
CA LEU A 127 10.97 -8.55 7.85
C LEU A 127 10.90 -10.05 7.53
N ARG A 128 11.83 -10.56 6.68
CA ARG A 128 11.97 -11.99 6.39
C ARG A 128 12.24 -12.83 7.63
N GLU A 129 13.08 -12.34 8.54
CA GLU A 129 13.48 -13.05 9.75
C GLU A 129 12.49 -12.88 10.92
N CYS A 130 11.58 -11.92 10.83
CA CYS A 130 10.63 -11.63 11.88
C CYS A 130 9.58 -12.75 12.03
N LYS A 131 9.38 -13.20 13.27
CA LYS A 131 8.40 -14.24 13.64
C LYS A 131 7.37 -13.76 14.67
N GLU A 132 7.42 -12.47 15.01
CA GLU A 132 6.52 -11.88 15.98
C GLU A 132 5.11 -11.73 15.39
N ARG A 133 4.11 -11.65 16.28
CA ARG A 133 2.70 -11.54 15.91
C ARG A 133 2.08 -10.33 16.59
N GLY A 134 1.08 -9.75 15.93
CA GLY A 134 0.45 -8.52 16.39
C GLY A 134 1.36 -7.30 16.19
N PHE A 135 1.00 -6.18 16.81
CA PHE A 135 1.76 -4.94 16.68
C PHE A 135 3.04 -4.97 17.53
N HIS A 136 4.20 -4.83 16.90
CA HIS A 136 5.51 -4.91 17.56
C HIS A 136 6.55 -4.03 16.86
N PRO A 137 7.59 -3.53 17.57
CA PRO A 137 8.68 -2.79 16.96
C PRO A 137 9.66 -3.72 16.24
N HIS A 138 10.35 -3.22 15.22
CA HIS A 138 11.46 -3.93 14.56
C HIS A 138 12.81 -3.34 14.99
N ARG A 139 13.85 -4.19 14.99
CA ARG A 139 15.23 -3.74 15.21
C ARG A 139 15.68 -2.78 14.12
N GLU A 140 16.58 -1.86 14.47
CA GLU A 140 17.22 -1.01 13.47
C GLU A 140 18.20 -1.83 12.60
N PRO A 141 18.26 -1.57 11.28
CA PRO A 141 19.30 -2.11 10.42
C PRO A 141 20.72 -1.84 10.94
N ALA A 142 21.60 -2.84 10.82
CA ALA A 142 23.01 -2.71 11.21
C ALA A 142 23.76 -1.63 10.41
N SER A 143 23.25 -1.26 9.23
CA SER A 143 23.75 -0.18 8.40
C SER A 143 23.44 1.23 8.95
N GLY A 144 22.57 1.34 9.96
CA GLY A 144 22.06 2.61 10.47
C GLY A 144 21.05 3.30 9.56
N LYS A 145 20.66 2.66 8.44
CA LYS A 145 19.61 3.15 7.55
C LYS A 145 18.23 2.82 8.11
N PRO A 146 17.17 3.57 7.73
CA PRO A 146 15.79 3.19 8.03
C PRO A 146 15.41 1.83 7.44
N ILE A 147 14.39 1.19 8.02
CA ILE A 147 13.85 -0.10 7.53
C ILE A 147 13.02 0.06 6.23
N TYR A 148 12.44 1.23 6.02
CA TYR A 148 11.72 1.61 4.82
C TYR A 148 12.10 3.04 4.42
N GLU A 149 11.89 3.39 3.16
CA GLU A 149 12.22 4.69 2.59
C GLU A 149 11.11 5.19 1.66
N ASP A 150 11.18 6.49 1.35
CA ASP A 150 10.36 7.10 0.32
C ASP A 150 10.71 6.55 -1.07
N CYS A 151 9.71 6.15 -1.85
CA CYS A 151 9.91 5.69 -3.21
C CYS A 151 10.07 6.88 -4.16
N SER A 152 11.28 7.07 -4.70
CA SER A 152 11.62 8.18 -5.59
C SER A 152 11.34 7.93 -7.08
N ASN A 153 11.12 6.67 -7.47
CA ASN A 153 10.93 6.27 -8.87
C ASN A 153 9.45 6.30 -9.29
N ILE A 154 8.73 7.37 -8.96
CA ILE A 154 7.30 7.51 -9.23
C ILE A 154 7.04 8.76 -10.06
N ILE A 155 6.22 8.62 -11.11
CA ILE A 155 5.82 9.72 -12.00
C ILE A 155 4.30 9.84 -11.94
N PHE A 156 3.80 11.01 -11.53
CA PHE A 156 2.38 11.33 -11.61
C PHE A 156 2.04 11.81 -13.02
N ASN A 157 1.19 11.06 -13.71
CA ASN A 157 0.71 11.41 -15.04
C ASN A 157 -0.79 11.79 -15.00
N PRO A 158 -1.15 13.08 -15.12
CA PRO A 158 -2.54 13.53 -15.06
C PRO A 158 -3.39 13.06 -16.24
N ASN A 159 -2.77 12.58 -17.32
CA ASN A 159 -3.47 12.06 -18.50
C ASN A 159 -3.73 10.56 -18.42
N LEU A 160 -3.17 9.86 -17.43
CA LEU A 160 -3.41 8.44 -17.24
C LEU A 160 -4.76 8.27 -16.54
N ARG A 161 -5.70 7.58 -17.18
CA ARG A 161 -6.99 7.28 -16.58
C ARG A 161 -6.85 6.16 -15.57
N LEU A 162 -7.32 6.41 -14.35
CA LEU A 162 -7.48 5.40 -13.30
C LEU A 162 -8.91 4.83 -13.34
N GLN A 163 -9.03 3.51 -13.43
CA GLN A 163 -10.27 2.77 -13.22
C GLN A 163 -10.35 2.35 -11.75
N ILE A 164 -11.50 2.54 -11.12
CA ILE A 164 -11.75 2.11 -9.74
C ILE A 164 -12.77 0.97 -9.76
N CYS A 165 -12.36 -0.19 -9.25
CA CYS A 165 -13.19 -1.37 -9.10
C CYS A 165 -13.51 -1.54 -7.60
N ASP A 166 -14.68 -1.08 -7.18
CA ASP A 166 -15.14 -1.21 -5.80
C ASP A 166 -15.96 -2.49 -5.62
N LEU A 167 -15.48 -3.41 -4.78
CA LEU A 167 -16.06 -4.73 -4.52
C LEU A 167 -16.85 -4.82 -3.21
N ARG A 168 -16.93 -3.73 -2.44
CA ARG A 168 -17.52 -3.72 -1.09
C ARG A 168 -19.04 -3.95 -1.08
#